data_AF-A0A3N7HVQ1-F1
#
_entry.id   AF-A0A3N7HVQ1-F1
#
_cell.length_a   1.000
_cell.length_b   1.000
_cell.length_c   1.000
_cell.angle_alpha   90.00
_cell.angle_beta   90.00
_cell.angle_gamma   90.00
#
_symmetry.space_group_name_H-M   'P 1'
#
loop_
_entity.id
_entity.type
_entity.pdbx_description
1 polymer ?
#
loop_
_entity_poly.entity_id
_entity_poly.type
_entity_poly.pdbx_seq_one_letter_code
_entity_poly.pdbx_strand_id
1 'polypeptide(L)'
;METTSQNPPQPYINDLADSPTNANIIISDHHDLLSQLQSLQHSFDTIQGKSSLMEENLLLLQQQRDDALDNNSQLKLAIQKVSHERDSLRDQVRELEASFKEKEDGFVKRIDEAYLTMEKLEKEMEFLRERNDKLELEIKEARDKNGFLLKINMDLVRPVKESLVKLTECVHDGNLIERSDTEENREELDLDDELRSVWEEFKAITRLASEAESKVNEFNEMKKKEIRELESSVVSLTEENRDINSLLRVALVEKEAVERSLNKIKGNNEQKRVALLQFAERGLQRVGFGFMMGSGSNEQSMESSGAGSNTTNASAAASTKSDGSECEEEVVSLASTMERIMKNLRLENSQLRRSLEESRC
;
A
#
# COMPACT_ATOMS: atom_id res chain seq x y z
N MET A 1 -38.22 45.82 106.09
CA MET A 1 -39.30 45.47 107.04
C MET A 1 -39.28 46.48 108.16
N GLU A 2 -40.42 46.66 108.83
CA GLU A 2 -40.56 47.37 110.11
C GLU A 2 -39.80 46.56 111.22
N THR A 3 -39.61 47.00 112.47
CA THR A 3 -40.61 47.59 113.39
C THR A 3 -40.02 48.50 114.48
N THR A 4 -40.84 49.46 114.89
CA THR A 4 -40.73 50.27 116.13
C THR A 4 -41.28 49.50 117.35
N SER A 5 -41.13 50.05 118.56
CA SER A 5 -41.66 49.56 119.86
C SER A 5 -40.81 48.44 120.50
N GLN A 6 -40.82 48.21 121.82
CA GLN A 6 -41.77 48.69 122.86
C GLN A 6 -41.10 48.88 124.24
N ASN A 7 -41.75 49.63 125.14
CA ASN A 7 -41.31 50.05 126.48
C ASN A 7 -42.56 50.31 127.37
N PRO A 8 -42.52 50.40 128.72
CA PRO A 8 -41.66 49.81 129.75
C PRO A 8 -42.43 48.70 130.53
N PRO A 9 -42.24 48.44 131.85
CA PRO A 9 -42.79 49.32 132.89
C PRO A 9 -41.92 49.54 134.14
N GLN A 10 -42.16 50.65 134.85
CA GLN A 10 -41.79 50.85 136.27
C GLN A 10 -43.06 51.03 137.11
N PRO A 11 -43.18 50.40 138.29
CA PRO A 11 -44.17 50.75 139.30
C PRO A 11 -43.61 51.72 140.36
N TYR A 12 -44.39 52.73 140.73
CA TYR A 12 -44.32 53.38 142.05
C TYR A 12 -44.97 52.46 143.09
N ILE A 13 -44.59 52.59 144.38
CA ILE A 13 -45.52 52.80 145.51
C ILE A 13 -44.77 53.06 146.83
N ASN A 14 -45.22 54.11 147.51
CA ASN A 14 -45.19 54.52 148.92
C ASN A 14 -44.15 53.95 149.91
N ASP A 15 -43.57 54.90 150.65
CA ASP A 15 -42.99 54.72 151.98
C ASP A 15 -44.04 54.85 153.11
N LEU A 16 -43.62 54.42 154.31
CA LEU A 16 -44.08 54.87 155.64
C LEU A 16 -45.52 54.55 156.11
N ALA A 17 -45.68 53.43 156.84
CA ALA A 17 -45.91 53.46 158.29
C ALA A 17 -45.97 52.05 158.92
N ASP A 18 -44.96 51.70 159.74
CA ASP A 18 -45.16 51.22 161.12
C ASP A 18 -43.82 50.99 161.86
N SER A 19 -43.87 50.86 163.19
CA SER A 19 -42.72 50.74 164.11
C SER A 19 -43.15 49.89 165.33
N PRO A 20 -42.27 49.45 166.27
CA PRO A 20 -40.83 49.74 166.41
C PRO A 20 -39.94 48.52 166.79
N THR A 21 -38.64 48.77 167.06
CA THR A 21 -37.69 47.89 167.81
C THR A 21 -37.34 46.51 167.19
N ASN A 22 -36.09 46.05 167.18
CA ASN A 22 -34.98 46.24 168.13
C ASN A 22 -33.59 46.20 167.45
N ALA A 23 -32.54 46.57 168.18
CA ALA A 23 -31.16 46.61 167.66
C ALA A 23 -30.50 45.21 167.57
N ASN A 24 -29.76 44.95 166.47
CA ASN A 24 -28.54 44.12 166.37
C ASN A 24 -28.06 43.93 164.90
N ILE A 25 -27.76 45.02 164.18
CA ILE A 25 -27.25 44.96 162.78
C ILE A 25 -25.97 45.80 162.64
N ILE A 26 -24.81 45.18 162.89
CA ILE A 26 -23.46 45.74 162.60
C ILE A 26 -22.49 44.66 162.04
N ILE A 27 -22.80 43.35 162.17
CA ILE A 27 -21.84 42.26 161.90
C ILE A 27 -22.19 41.41 160.66
N SER A 28 -23.45 41.39 160.17
CA SER A 28 -23.86 40.55 159.04
C SER A 28 -23.39 41.10 157.69
N ASP A 29 -23.68 42.38 157.43
CA ASP A 29 -23.57 43.02 156.11
C ASP A 29 -22.16 42.94 155.50
N HIS A 30 -21.12 42.90 156.35
CA HIS A 30 -19.74 42.75 155.92
C HIS A 30 -19.45 41.40 155.23
N HIS A 31 -20.14 40.32 155.61
CA HIS A 31 -19.90 39.00 155.04
C HIS A 31 -20.63 38.80 153.71
N ASP A 32 -21.85 39.35 153.58
CA ASP A 32 -22.59 39.40 152.32
C ASP A 32 -21.89 40.29 151.29
N LEU A 33 -21.34 41.43 151.70
CA LEU A 33 -20.57 42.32 150.82
C LEU A 33 -19.29 41.65 150.29
N LEU A 34 -18.57 40.90 151.14
CA LEU A 34 -17.41 40.11 150.72
C LEU A 34 -17.81 39.00 149.73
N SER A 35 -18.94 38.33 149.97
CA SER A 35 -19.45 37.26 149.11
C SER A 35 -19.88 37.80 147.73
N GLN A 36 -20.51 38.97 147.70
CA GLN A 36 -20.84 39.68 146.47
C GLN A 36 -19.57 40.11 145.70
N LEU A 37 -18.54 40.61 146.39
CA LEU A 37 -17.28 41.01 145.76
C LEU A 37 -16.52 39.81 145.17
N GLN A 38 -16.52 38.66 145.85
CA GLN A 38 -15.95 37.41 145.31
C GLN A 38 -16.74 36.88 144.10
N SER A 39 -18.07 36.95 144.14
CA SER A 39 -18.92 36.60 142.99
C SER A 39 -18.67 37.53 141.79
N LEU A 40 -18.54 38.84 142.05
CA LEU A 40 -18.19 39.84 141.04
C LEU A 40 -16.82 39.55 140.42
N GLN A 41 -15.81 39.24 141.25
CA GLN A 41 -14.48 38.86 140.78
C GLN A 41 -14.51 37.61 139.89
N HIS A 42 -15.15 36.51 140.33
CA HIS A 42 -15.29 35.31 139.50
C HIS A 42 -16.04 35.61 138.19
N SER A 43 -17.05 36.49 138.21
CA SER A 43 -17.77 36.90 137.00
C SER A 43 -16.87 37.70 136.05
N PHE A 44 -16.00 38.57 136.58
CA PHE A 44 -15.01 39.33 135.82
C PHE A 44 -13.98 38.40 135.18
N ASP A 45 -13.39 37.47 135.95
CA ASP A 45 -12.42 36.50 135.45
C ASP A 45 -13.04 35.61 134.34
N THR A 46 -14.31 35.24 134.50
CA THR A 46 -15.09 34.48 133.49
C THR A 46 -15.35 35.29 132.22
N ILE A 47 -15.61 36.61 132.34
CA ILE A 47 -15.81 37.51 131.20
C ILE A 47 -14.47 37.79 130.50
N GLN A 48 -13.39 37.97 131.26
CA GLN A 48 -12.04 38.17 130.73
C GLN A 48 -11.58 36.96 129.91
N GLY A 49 -11.73 35.74 130.44
CA GLY A 49 -11.42 34.51 129.70
C GLY A 49 -12.26 34.34 128.42
N LYS A 50 -13.52 34.76 128.44
CA LYS A 50 -14.38 34.81 127.24
C LYS A 50 -13.95 35.89 126.24
N SER A 51 -13.46 37.05 126.70
CA SER A 51 -12.92 38.10 125.84
C SER A 51 -11.67 37.61 125.10
N SER A 52 -10.69 37.06 125.82
CA SER A 52 -9.47 36.52 125.21
C SER A 52 -9.74 35.38 124.22
N LEU A 53 -10.68 34.48 124.52
CA LEU A 53 -11.12 33.45 123.57
C LEU A 53 -11.83 34.04 122.34
N MET A 54 -12.62 35.11 122.51
CA MET A 54 -13.27 35.79 121.38
C MET A 54 -12.27 36.56 120.51
N GLU A 55 -11.26 37.17 121.11
CA GLU A 55 -10.13 37.83 120.44
C GLU A 55 -9.30 36.83 119.62
N GLU A 56 -8.98 35.65 120.19
CA GLU A 56 -8.30 34.56 119.48
C GLU A 56 -9.12 34.05 118.28
N ASN A 57 -10.43 33.83 118.47
CA ASN A 57 -11.32 33.43 117.37
C ASN A 57 -11.44 34.51 116.28
N LEU A 58 -11.42 35.80 116.65
CA LEU A 58 -11.42 36.91 115.69
C LEU A 58 -10.15 36.92 114.86
N LEU A 59 -8.98 36.72 115.48
CA LEU A 59 -7.70 36.60 114.77
C LEU A 59 -7.67 35.41 113.82
N LEU A 60 -8.19 34.24 114.23
CA LEU A 60 -8.28 33.05 113.38
C LEU A 60 -9.21 33.28 112.17
N LEU A 61 -10.39 33.87 112.38
CA LEU A 61 -11.31 34.22 111.30
C LEU A 61 -10.74 35.28 110.35
N GLN A 62 -9.97 36.24 110.88
CA GLN A 62 -9.22 37.19 110.07
C GLN A 62 -8.17 36.48 109.20
N GLN A 63 -7.36 35.59 109.77
CA GLN A 63 -6.37 34.84 108.99
C GLN A 63 -7.05 34.02 107.88
N GLN A 64 -8.10 33.25 108.22
CA GLN A 64 -8.83 32.44 107.23
C GLN A 64 -9.47 33.28 106.12
N ARG A 65 -9.96 34.49 106.44
CA ARG A 65 -10.44 35.46 105.44
C ARG A 65 -9.31 35.91 104.52
N ASP A 66 -8.16 36.27 105.07
CA ASP A 66 -7.04 36.82 104.30
C ASP A 66 -6.39 35.74 103.42
N ASP A 67 -6.25 34.50 103.93
CA ASP A 67 -5.87 33.32 103.16
C ASP A 67 -6.87 33.04 102.01
N ALA A 68 -8.18 33.15 102.27
CA ALA A 68 -9.21 32.97 101.25
C ALA A 68 -9.21 34.08 100.19
N LEU A 69 -8.88 35.32 100.55
CA LEU A 69 -8.73 36.45 99.62
C LEU A 69 -7.52 36.26 98.70
N ASP A 70 -6.38 35.82 99.24
CA ASP A 70 -5.19 35.52 98.43
C ASP A 70 -5.48 34.38 97.43
N ASN A 71 -6.04 33.26 97.89
CA ASN A 71 -6.45 32.15 97.04
C ASN A 71 -7.44 32.58 95.95
N ASN A 72 -8.38 33.49 96.25
CA ASN A 72 -9.29 34.04 95.25
C ASN A 72 -8.54 34.88 94.19
N SER A 73 -7.53 35.64 94.60
CA SER A 73 -6.68 36.42 93.68
C SER A 73 -5.85 35.52 92.76
N GLN A 74 -5.27 34.44 93.28
CA GLN A 74 -4.54 33.45 92.49
C GLN A 74 -5.45 32.74 91.49
N LEU A 75 -6.64 32.32 91.93
CA LEU A 75 -7.65 31.70 91.06
C LEU A 75 -8.12 32.64 89.94
N LYS A 76 -8.29 33.93 90.23
CA LYS A 76 -8.62 34.95 89.23
C LYS A 76 -7.54 35.08 88.15
N LEU A 77 -6.26 35.07 88.54
CA LEU A 77 -5.14 35.07 87.59
C LEU A 77 -5.08 33.79 86.73
N ALA A 78 -5.35 32.63 87.34
CA ALA A 78 -5.44 31.35 86.61
C ALA A 78 -6.59 31.35 85.59
N ILE A 79 -7.78 31.81 85.97
CA ILE A 79 -8.94 31.95 85.07
C ILE A 79 -8.64 32.95 83.94
N GLN A 80 -7.95 34.05 84.23
CA GLN A 80 -7.52 35.00 83.21
C GLN A 80 -6.56 34.34 82.21
N LYS A 81 -5.53 33.63 82.67
CA LYS A 81 -4.57 32.92 81.80
C LYS A 81 -5.27 31.89 80.91
N VAL A 82 -6.08 31.00 81.49
CA VAL A 82 -6.82 29.97 80.74
C VAL A 82 -7.80 30.58 79.73
N SER A 83 -8.36 31.77 80.01
CA SER A 83 -9.19 32.49 79.04
C SER A 83 -8.39 32.99 77.83
N HIS A 84 -7.17 33.49 78.03
CA HIS A 84 -6.31 33.92 76.92
C HIS A 84 -5.83 32.71 76.08
N GLU A 85 -5.50 31.60 76.73
CA GLU A 85 -5.12 30.34 76.05
C GLU A 85 -6.30 29.78 75.24
N ARG A 86 -7.51 29.75 75.81
CA ARG A 86 -8.76 29.36 75.13
C ARG A 86 -9.04 30.22 73.89
N ASP A 87 -8.90 31.54 74.02
CA ASP A 87 -9.25 32.45 72.95
C ASP A 87 -8.18 32.43 71.83
N SER A 88 -6.90 32.28 72.17
CA SER A 88 -5.84 32.02 71.18
C SER A 88 -6.03 30.70 70.43
N LEU A 89 -6.43 29.61 71.12
CA LEU A 89 -6.78 28.35 70.47
C LEU A 89 -8.03 28.48 69.57
N ARG A 90 -9.02 29.29 69.97
CA ARG A 90 -10.20 29.60 69.14
C ARG A 90 -9.83 30.38 67.88
N ASP A 91 -8.82 31.25 67.93
CA ASP A 91 -8.32 31.95 66.76
C ASP A 91 -7.60 30.99 65.79
N GLN A 92 -6.74 30.12 66.31
CA GLN A 92 -6.07 29.07 65.51
C GLN A 92 -7.07 28.10 64.85
N VAL A 93 -8.13 27.70 65.57
CA VAL A 93 -9.20 26.86 64.98
C VAL A 93 -9.88 27.58 63.82
N ARG A 94 -10.22 28.88 63.96
CA ARG A 94 -10.85 29.66 62.89
C ARG A 94 -9.94 29.86 61.67
N GLU A 95 -8.63 30.01 61.88
CA GLU A 95 -7.64 30.08 60.80
C GLU A 95 -7.53 28.74 60.05
N LEU A 96 -7.51 27.62 60.78
CA LEU A 96 -7.50 26.27 60.19
C LEU A 96 -8.80 25.94 59.45
N GLU A 97 -9.97 26.30 59.99
CA GLU A 97 -11.27 26.18 59.32
C GLU A 97 -11.30 26.96 58.00
N ALA A 98 -10.81 28.20 58.00
CA ALA A 98 -10.72 29.02 56.79
C ALA A 98 -9.76 28.43 55.76
N SER A 99 -8.55 28.00 56.17
CA SER A 99 -7.56 27.40 55.28
C SER A 99 -7.99 26.02 54.74
N PHE A 100 -8.76 25.25 55.51
CA PHE A 100 -9.35 24.01 55.05
C PHE A 100 -10.40 24.27 53.97
N LYS A 101 -11.32 25.22 54.23
CA LYS A 101 -12.37 25.58 53.26
C LYS A 101 -11.81 26.15 51.96
N GLU A 102 -10.79 27.01 52.02
CA GLU A 102 -10.11 27.52 50.83
C GLU A 102 -9.53 26.37 49.97
N LYS A 103 -8.93 25.36 50.62
CA LYS A 103 -8.42 24.16 49.94
C LYS A 103 -9.54 23.32 49.36
N GLU A 104 -10.65 23.15 50.07
CA GLU A 104 -11.85 22.42 49.62
C GLU A 104 -12.47 23.09 48.38
N ASP A 105 -12.76 24.39 48.42
CA ASP A 105 -13.19 25.18 47.26
C ASP A 105 -12.17 25.09 46.09
N GLY A 106 -10.88 25.02 46.42
CA GLY A 106 -9.77 24.82 45.48
C GLY A 106 -9.64 23.38 44.95
N PHE A 107 -10.21 22.35 45.60
CA PHE A 107 -10.32 21.00 45.06
C PHE A 107 -11.54 20.90 44.13
N VAL A 108 -12.69 21.46 44.53
CA VAL A 108 -13.91 21.48 43.70
C VAL A 108 -13.63 22.11 42.34
N LYS A 109 -13.03 23.31 42.28
CA LYS A 109 -12.68 23.96 41.02
C LYS A 109 -11.78 23.12 40.11
N ARG A 110 -10.77 22.44 40.66
CA ARG A 110 -9.88 21.54 39.90
C ARG A 110 -10.61 20.29 39.39
N ILE A 111 -11.62 19.81 40.11
CA ILE A 111 -12.48 18.70 39.66
C ILE A 111 -13.37 19.16 38.51
N ASP A 112 -14.01 20.33 38.63
CA ASP A 112 -14.84 20.92 37.56
C ASP A 112 -14.02 21.22 36.29
N GLU A 113 -12.82 21.80 36.44
CA GLU A 113 -11.86 22.02 35.36
C GLU A 113 -11.43 20.69 34.70
N ALA A 114 -11.14 19.66 35.50
CA ALA A 114 -10.79 18.34 34.99
C ALA A 114 -11.95 17.72 34.18
N TYR A 115 -13.18 17.75 34.69
CA TYR A 115 -14.36 17.30 33.94
C TYR A 115 -14.53 18.05 32.62
N LEU A 116 -14.37 19.38 32.61
CA LEU A 116 -14.44 20.21 31.40
C LEU A 116 -13.30 19.93 30.40
N THR A 117 -12.15 19.41 30.84
CA THR A 117 -11.10 18.92 29.92
C THR A 117 -11.39 17.51 29.41
N MET A 118 -11.91 16.62 30.27
CA MET A 118 -12.26 15.24 29.90
C MET A 118 -13.39 15.22 28.86
N GLU A 119 -14.43 16.02 29.05
CA GLU A 119 -15.57 16.13 28.10
C GLU A 119 -15.13 16.64 26.71
N LYS A 120 -14.08 17.48 26.64
CA LYS A 120 -13.49 17.94 25.37
C LYS A 120 -12.69 16.84 24.69
N LEU A 121 -11.85 16.13 25.46
CA LEU A 121 -11.06 15.01 24.95
C LEU A 121 -11.95 13.84 24.51
N GLU A 122 -13.07 13.60 25.18
CA GLU A 122 -14.06 12.60 24.79
C GLU A 122 -14.70 12.93 23.43
N LYS A 123 -15.10 14.20 23.21
CA LYS A 123 -15.62 14.68 21.92
C LYS A 123 -14.57 14.62 20.81
N GLU A 124 -13.30 14.92 21.11
CA GLU A 124 -12.19 14.80 20.16
C GLU A 124 -11.89 13.33 19.81
N MET A 125 -11.90 12.43 20.80
CA MET A 125 -11.75 10.98 20.57
C MET A 125 -12.89 10.41 19.74
N GLU A 126 -14.14 10.83 19.94
CA GLU A 126 -15.27 10.33 19.15
C GLU A 126 -15.20 10.84 17.70
N PHE A 127 -14.83 12.10 17.46
CA PHE A 127 -14.56 12.63 16.12
C PHE A 127 -13.40 11.89 15.43
N LEU A 128 -12.32 11.60 16.17
CA LEU A 128 -11.19 10.82 15.63
C LEU A 128 -11.58 9.37 15.34
N ARG A 129 -12.50 8.78 16.12
CA ARG A 129 -13.07 7.45 15.86
C ARG A 129 -13.92 7.45 14.59
N GLU A 130 -14.92 8.34 14.48
CA GLU A 130 -15.76 8.47 13.27
C GLU A 130 -14.90 8.68 12.02
N ARG A 131 -13.86 9.52 12.12
CA ARG A 131 -12.88 9.72 11.04
C ARG A 131 -12.08 8.46 10.72
N ASN A 132 -11.66 7.70 11.72
CA ASN A 132 -10.92 6.45 11.52
C ASN A 132 -11.80 5.39 10.86
N ASP A 133 -13.03 5.21 11.33
CA ASP A 133 -13.98 4.23 10.82
C ASP A 133 -14.33 4.53 9.35
N LYS A 134 -14.47 5.82 8.99
CA LYS A 134 -14.62 6.26 7.58
C LYS A 134 -13.38 5.92 6.75
N LEU A 135 -12.17 6.16 7.27
CA LEU A 135 -10.92 5.84 6.55
C LEU A 135 -10.73 4.32 6.40
N GLU A 136 -11.14 3.51 7.38
CA GLU A 136 -11.10 2.05 7.28
C GLU A 136 -12.11 1.53 6.24
N LEU A 137 -13.29 2.15 6.12
CA LEU A 137 -14.24 1.88 5.04
C LEU A 137 -13.66 2.23 3.66
N GLU A 138 -13.06 3.42 3.50
CA GLU A 138 -12.40 3.85 2.25
C GLU A 138 -11.24 2.91 1.88
N ILE A 139 -10.41 2.50 2.85
CA ILE A 139 -9.32 1.53 2.66
C ILE A 139 -9.85 0.16 2.25
N LYS A 140 -10.99 -0.28 2.81
CA LYS A 140 -11.64 -1.54 2.45
C LYS A 140 -12.19 -1.48 1.03
N GLU A 141 -12.93 -0.44 0.67
CA GLU A 141 -13.47 -0.25 -0.68
C GLU A 141 -12.35 -0.20 -1.73
N ALA A 142 -11.26 0.53 -1.46
CA ALA A 142 -10.08 0.59 -2.33
C ALA A 142 -9.36 -0.76 -2.44
N ARG A 143 -9.33 -1.57 -1.37
CA ARG A 143 -8.79 -2.94 -1.39
C ARG A 143 -9.66 -3.87 -2.23
N ASP A 144 -10.97 -3.81 -2.06
CA ASP A 144 -11.91 -4.68 -2.77
C ASP A 144 -11.91 -4.34 -4.28
N LYS A 145 -11.89 -3.04 -4.63
CA LYS A 145 -11.67 -2.55 -6.01
C LYS A 145 -10.33 -3.02 -6.61
N ASN A 146 -9.22 -2.93 -5.86
CA ASN A 146 -7.92 -3.42 -6.33
C ASN A 146 -7.87 -4.95 -6.48
N GLY A 147 -8.53 -5.71 -5.59
CA GLY A 147 -8.66 -7.16 -5.71
C GLY A 147 -9.46 -7.58 -6.95
N PHE A 148 -10.52 -6.83 -7.26
CA PHE A 148 -11.32 -7.00 -8.47
C PHE A 148 -10.55 -6.65 -9.75
N LEU A 149 -9.84 -5.51 -9.77
CA LEU A 149 -8.90 -5.13 -10.82
C LEU A 149 -7.83 -6.20 -11.07
N LEU A 150 -7.25 -6.77 -10.00
CA LEU A 150 -6.25 -7.82 -10.11
C LEU A 150 -6.85 -9.11 -10.68
N LYS A 151 -8.09 -9.47 -10.30
CA LYS A 151 -8.80 -10.61 -10.89
C LYS A 151 -9.06 -10.39 -12.38
N ILE A 152 -9.60 -9.23 -12.77
CA ILE A 152 -9.83 -8.86 -14.18
C ILE A 152 -8.54 -8.98 -15.01
N ASN A 153 -7.43 -8.43 -14.52
CA ASN A 153 -6.13 -8.54 -15.17
C ASN A 153 -5.66 -10.01 -15.28
N MET A 154 -5.86 -10.82 -14.24
CA MET A 154 -5.51 -12.26 -14.29
C MET A 154 -6.40 -13.06 -15.24
N ASP A 155 -7.67 -12.68 -15.40
CA ASP A 155 -8.65 -13.38 -16.23
C ASP A 155 -8.55 -13.00 -17.72
N LEU A 156 -8.08 -11.78 -18.05
CA LEU A 156 -7.88 -11.28 -19.43
C LEU A 156 -6.43 -11.41 -19.93
N VAL A 157 -5.43 -10.97 -19.14
CA VAL A 157 -4.03 -10.91 -19.60
C VAL A 157 -3.42 -12.30 -19.69
N ARG A 158 -3.88 -13.27 -18.89
CA ARG A 158 -3.34 -14.63 -18.88
C ARG A 158 -3.64 -15.40 -20.18
N PRO A 159 -4.88 -15.50 -20.69
CA PRO A 159 -5.14 -16.10 -22.00
C PRO A 159 -4.38 -15.43 -23.14
N VAL A 160 -4.34 -14.08 -23.17
CA VAL A 160 -3.55 -13.32 -24.17
C VAL A 160 -2.07 -13.71 -24.12
N LYS A 161 -1.48 -13.76 -22.92
CA LYS A 161 -0.09 -14.21 -22.73
C LYS A 161 0.10 -15.65 -23.22
N GLU A 162 -0.81 -16.55 -22.90
CA GLU A 162 -0.71 -17.98 -23.27
C GLU A 162 -0.79 -18.17 -24.79
N SER A 163 -1.74 -17.52 -25.48
CA SER A 163 -1.78 -17.51 -26.95
C SER A 163 -0.55 -16.87 -27.59
N LEU A 164 -0.02 -15.77 -27.03
CA LEU A 164 1.22 -15.16 -27.55
C LEU A 164 2.45 -16.06 -27.34
N VAL A 165 2.54 -16.78 -26.21
CA VAL A 165 3.62 -17.76 -25.97
C VAL A 165 3.54 -18.90 -26.98
N LYS A 166 2.38 -19.54 -27.15
CA LYS A 166 2.16 -20.57 -28.17
C LYS A 166 2.53 -20.07 -29.58
N LEU A 167 2.15 -18.84 -29.92
CA LEU A 167 2.47 -18.24 -31.23
C LEU A 167 3.99 -18.11 -31.41
N THR A 168 4.73 -17.71 -30.37
CA THR A 168 6.21 -17.68 -30.45
C THR A 168 6.83 -19.08 -30.55
N GLU A 169 6.25 -20.10 -29.89
CA GLU A 169 6.70 -21.50 -29.97
C GLU A 169 6.42 -22.09 -31.37
N CYS A 170 5.22 -21.89 -31.92
CA CYS A 170 4.84 -22.26 -33.30
C CYS A 170 5.72 -21.59 -34.37
N VAL A 171 6.27 -20.40 -34.11
CA VAL A 171 7.22 -19.70 -34.99
C VAL A 171 8.66 -20.22 -34.83
N HIS A 172 9.04 -20.69 -33.65
CA HIS A 172 10.40 -21.18 -33.38
C HIS A 172 10.63 -22.62 -33.84
N ASP A 173 9.69 -23.51 -33.54
CA ASP A 173 9.93 -24.96 -33.55
C ASP A 173 9.06 -25.73 -34.57
N GLY A 174 8.10 -25.06 -35.22
CA GLY A 174 7.23 -25.63 -36.27
C GLY A 174 6.25 -26.73 -35.83
N ASN A 175 6.32 -27.14 -34.56
CA ASN A 175 5.46 -28.13 -33.94
C ASN A 175 4.00 -27.65 -33.85
N LEU A 176 3.07 -28.57 -34.04
CA LEU A 176 1.62 -28.30 -33.99
C LEU A 176 1.15 -28.28 -32.54
N ILE A 177 0.60 -27.16 -32.08
CA ILE A 177 -0.09 -27.09 -30.78
C ILE A 177 -1.58 -27.34 -31.00
N GLU A 178 -2.16 -28.20 -30.15
CA GLU A 178 -3.55 -28.65 -30.23
C GLU A 178 -4.54 -27.53 -29.88
N ARG A 179 -5.73 -27.53 -30.51
CA ARG A 179 -6.73 -26.47 -30.33
C ARG A 179 -7.36 -26.53 -28.94
N SER A 180 -7.08 -25.53 -28.11
CA SER A 180 -7.81 -25.27 -26.85
C SER A 180 -8.92 -24.26 -27.13
N ASP A 181 -9.97 -24.68 -27.83
CA ASP A 181 -11.16 -23.86 -28.08
C ASP A 181 -11.84 -23.55 -26.73
N THR A 182 -11.52 -22.38 -26.18
CA THR A 182 -11.90 -21.98 -24.82
C THR A 182 -13.12 -21.07 -24.90
N GLU A 183 -14.32 -21.62 -24.71
CA GLU A 183 -15.57 -20.85 -24.78
C GLU A 183 -15.62 -19.75 -23.71
N GLU A 184 -15.46 -18.49 -24.14
CA GLU A 184 -15.58 -17.32 -23.26
C GLU A 184 -17.06 -16.97 -22.95
N ASN A 185 -17.78 -17.90 -22.33
CA ASN A 185 -19.00 -17.59 -21.58
C ASN A 185 -18.61 -16.88 -20.26
N ARG A 186 -18.11 -15.64 -20.37
CA ARG A 186 -17.82 -14.78 -19.22
C ARG A 186 -19.05 -13.95 -18.90
N GLU A 187 -19.49 -14.03 -17.65
CA GLU A 187 -20.64 -13.30 -17.13
C GLU A 187 -20.43 -11.78 -17.26
N GLU A 188 -21.49 -11.05 -17.60
CA GLU A 188 -21.43 -9.59 -17.74
C GLU A 188 -21.29 -8.95 -16.34
N LEU A 189 -20.04 -8.67 -15.97
CA LEU A 189 -19.70 -8.05 -14.70
C LEU A 189 -20.23 -6.60 -14.63
N ASP A 190 -20.66 -6.20 -13.44
CA ASP A 190 -21.09 -4.83 -13.16
C ASP A 190 -19.86 -3.92 -13.03
N LEU A 191 -19.31 -3.55 -14.19
CA LEU A 191 -18.12 -2.73 -14.33
C LEU A 191 -18.49 -1.25 -14.36
N ASP A 192 -17.76 -0.46 -13.55
CA ASP A 192 -17.63 1.00 -13.67
C ASP A 192 -17.18 1.39 -15.10
N ASP A 193 -17.56 2.56 -15.59
CA ASP A 193 -17.45 2.89 -17.03
C ASP A 193 -15.99 2.89 -17.53
N GLU A 194 -15.03 3.31 -16.70
CA GLU A 194 -13.61 3.24 -17.03
C GLU A 194 -13.13 1.78 -17.11
N LEU A 195 -13.51 0.94 -16.13
CA LEU A 195 -13.25 -0.51 -16.12
C LEU A 195 -13.87 -1.22 -17.33
N ARG A 196 -15.08 -0.81 -17.73
CA ARG A 196 -15.81 -1.35 -18.88
C ARG A 196 -15.10 -1.06 -20.20
N SER A 197 -14.52 0.13 -20.35
CA SER A 197 -13.72 0.46 -21.53
C SER A 197 -12.44 -0.38 -21.63
N VAL A 198 -11.71 -0.56 -20.51
CA VAL A 198 -10.53 -1.43 -20.44
C VAL A 198 -10.88 -2.89 -20.72
N TRP A 199 -12.04 -3.38 -20.24
CA TRP A 199 -12.51 -4.74 -20.49
C TRP A 199 -12.76 -5.03 -21.97
N GLU A 200 -13.48 -4.15 -22.69
CA GLU A 200 -13.77 -4.38 -24.12
C GLU A 200 -12.51 -4.25 -25.00
N GLU A 201 -11.55 -3.37 -24.65
CA GLU A 201 -10.23 -3.33 -25.31
C GLU A 201 -9.46 -4.64 -25.12
N PHE A 202 -9.37 -5.17 -23.89
CA PHE A 202 -8.71 -6.47 -23.65
C PHE A 202 -9.41 -7.65 -24.32
N LYS A 203 -10.74 -7.61 -24.42
CA LYS A 203 -11.55 -8.59 -25.15
C LYS A 203 -11.31 -8.51 -26.67
N ALA A 204 -11.09 -7.32 -27.22
CA ALA A 204 -10.63 -7.16 -28.60
C ALA A 204 -9.21 -7.73 -28.79
N ILE A 205 -8.28 -7.45 -27.86
CA ILE A 205 -6.91 -8.01 -27.87
C ILE A 205 -6.93 -9.55 -27.80
N THR A 206 -7.78 -10.14 -26.95
CA THR A 206 -7.93 -11.61 -26.84
C THR A 206 -8.39 -12.23 -28.16
N ARG A 207 -9.39 -11.63 -28.82
CA ARG A 207 -9.89 -12.11 -30.12
C ARG A 207 -8.85 -11.97 -31.23
N LEU A 208 -8.08 -10.87 -31.24
CA LEU A 208 -6.97 -10.66 -32.18
C LEU A 208 -5.81 -11.66 -31.94
N ALA A 209 -5.50 -11.99 -30.69
CA ALA A 209 -4.50 -12.99 -30.35
C ALA A 209 -4.91 -14.39 -30.84
N SER A 210 -6.16 -14.80 -30.62
CA SER A 210 -6.70 -16.07 -31.13
C SER A 210 -6.77 -16.12 -32.66
N GLU A 211 -7.10 -15.01 -33.32
CA GLU A 211 -7.10 -14.91 -34.79
C GLU A 211 -5.68 -15.04 -35.36
N ALA A 212 -4.69 -14.42 -34.70
CA ALA A 212 -3.28 -14.57 -35.05
C ALA A 212 -2.77 -16.01 -34.82
N GLU A 213 -3.16 -16.66 -33.72
CA GLU A 213 -2.84 -18.08 -33.44
C GLU A 213 -3.40 -19.00 -34.55
N SER A 214 -4.66 -18.80 -34.98
CA SER A 214 -5.24 -19.57 -36.09
C SER A 214 -4.50 -19.31 -37.42
N LYS A 215 -4.25 -18.05 -37.78
CA LYS A 215 -3.57 -17.69 -39.04
C LYS A 215 -2.13 -18.19 -39.13
N VAL A 216 -1.38 -18.18 -38.02
CA VAL A 216 -0.02 -18.76 -37.96
C VAL A 216 -0.08 -20.28 -38.11
N ASN A 217 -1.03 -20.95 -37.47
CA ASN A 217 -1.20 -22.41 -37.60
C ASN A 217 -1.63 -22.81 -39.02
N GLU A 218 -2.56 -22.07 -39.65
CA GLU A 218 -2.98 -22.27 -41.05
C GLU A 218 -1.82 -22.08 -42.03
N PHE A 219 -0.99 -21.05 -41.85
CA PHE A 219 0.21 -20.83 -42.63
C PHE A 219 1.25 -21.95 -42.44
N ASN A 220 1.48 -22.39 -41.20
CA ASN A 220 2.40 -23.48 -40.89
C ASN A 220 1.95 -24.81 -41.54
N GLU A 221 0.66 -25.14 -41.54
CA GLU A 221 0.16 -26.34 -42.21
C GLU A 221 0.20 -26.24 -43.74
N MET A 222 -0.08 -25.07 -44.32
CA MET A 222 0.11 -24.83 -45.75
C MET A 222 1.59 -25.02 -46.13
N LYS A 223 2.52 -24.45 -45.37
CA LYS A 223 3.97 -24.59 -45.57
C LYS A 223 4.44 -26.04 -45.42
N LYS A 224 3.95 -26.79 -44.43
CA LYS A 224 4.22 -28.24 -44.29
C LYS A 224 3.65 -29.07 -45.44
N LYS A 225 2.55 -28.64 -46.06
CA LYS A 225 2.02 -29.27 -47.28
C LYS A 225 2.91 -28.97 -48.48
N GLU A 226 3.28 -27.70 -48.70
CA GLU A 226 4.19 -27.28 -49.77
C GLU A 226 5.55 -28.00 -49.68
N ILE A 227 6.14 -28.09 -48.48
CA ILE A 227 7.39 -28.83 -48.25
C ILE A 227 7.24 -30.30 -48.68
N ARG A 228 6.17 -31.00 -48.30
CA ARG A 228 5.93 -32.41 -48.70
C ARG A 228 5.71 -32.58 -50.21
N GLU A 229 5.05 -31.60 -50.85
CA GLU A 229 4.85 -31.61 -52.31
C GLU A 229 6.18 -31.34 -53.05
N LEU A 230 7.03 -30.45 -52.54
CA LEU A 230 8.39 -30.22 -53.04
C LEU A 230 9.32 -31.43 -52.81
N GLU A 231 9.27 -32.06 -51.64
CA GLU A 231 10.02 -33.28 -51.33
C GLU A 231 9.63 -34.42 -52.28
N SER A 232 8.34 -34.65 -52.48
CA SER A 232 7.80 -35.63 -53.45
C SER A 232 8.24 -35.33 -54.89
N SER A 233 8.18 -34.05 -55.29
CA SER A 233 8.64 -33.58 -56.60
C SER A 233 10.15 -33.80 -56.80
N VAL A 234 10.97 -33.51 -55.79
CA VAL A 234 12.42 -33.76 -55.81
C VAL A 234 12.71 -35.26 -55.92
N VAL A 235 12.03 -36.12 -55.16
CA VAL A 235 12.18 -37.58 -55.30
C VAL A 235 11.84 -38.03 -56.73
N SER A 236 10.66 -37.65 -57.24
CA SER A 236 10.23 -37.96 -58.61
C SER A 236 11.24 -37.51 -59.67
N LEU A 237 11.76 -36.28 -59.56
CA LEU A 237 12.79 -35.75 -60.47
C LEU A 237 14.13 -36.48 -60.34
N THR A 238 14.51 -36.97 -59.15
CA THR A 238 15.72 -37.81 -59.01
C THR A 238 15.55 -39.21 -59.58
N GLU A 239 14.34 -39.77 -59.56
CA GLU A 239 14.02 -41.04 -60.22
C GLU A 239 13.99 -40.87 -61.75
N GLU A 240 13.35 -39.82 -62.27
CA GLU A 240 13.36 -39.51 -63.71
C GLU A 240 14.80 -39.26 -64.22
N ASN A 241 15.61 -38.48 -63.50
CA ASN A 241 17.02 -38.28 -63.86
C ASN A 241 17.85 -39.59 -63.83
N ARG A 242 17.53 -40.51 -62.92
CA ARG A 242 18.15 -41.84 -62.86
C ARG A 242 17.76 -42.70 -64.08
N ASP A 243 16.50 -42.65 -64.50
CA ASP A 243 16.01 -43.40 -65.65
C ASP A 243 16.48 -42.80 -66.99
N ILE A 244 16.54 -41.47 -67.12
CA ILE A 244 17.19 -40.79 -68.26
C ILE A 244 18.67 -41.19 -68.35
N ASN A 245 19.39 -41.25 -67.22
CA ASN A 245 20.79 -41.67 -67.19
C ASN A 245 20.96 -43.16 -67.53
N SER A 246 19.99 -44.01 -67.14
CA SER A 246 19.90 -45.41 -67.54
C SER A 246 19.69 -45.55 -69.05
N LEU A 247 18.69 -44.85 -69.61
CA LEU A 247 18.35 -44.85 -71.03
C LEU A 247 19.49 -44.32 -71.90
N LEU A 248 20.16 -43.24 -71.48
CA LEU A 248 21.36 -42.71 -72.14
C LEU A 248 22.47 -43.76 -72.21
N ARG A 249 22.64 -44.56 -71.15
CA ARG A 249 23.64 -45.65 -71.11
C ARG A 249 23.30 -46.79 -72.05
N VAL A 250 22.02 -47.16 -72.16
CA VAL A 250 21.53 -48.14 -73.15
C VAL A 250 21.77 -47.60 -74.57
N ALA A 251 21.34 -46.37 -74.86
CA ALA A 251 21.49 -45.74 -76.17
C ALA A 251 22.97 -45.59 -76.60
N LEU A 252 23.89 -45.35 -75.67
CA LEU A 252 25.33 -45.35 -75.95
C LEU A 252 25.83 -46.76 -76.32
N VAL A 253 25.44 -47.79 -75.56
CA VAL A 253 25.83 -49.19 -75.86
C VAL A 253 25.24 -49.69 -77.19
N GLU A 254 23.99 -49.30 -77.50
CA GLU A 254 23.35 -49.60 -78.79
C GLU A 254 24.02 -48.84 -79.94
N LYS A 255 24.31 -47.55 -79.77
CA LYS A 255 25.08 -46.75 -80.74
C LYS A 255 26.42 -47.43 -81.04
N GLU A 256 27.19 -47.80 -80.02
CA GLU A 256 28.46 -48.51 -80.24
C GLU A 256 28.23 -49.87 -80.92
N ALA A 257 27.16 -50.60 -80.62
CA ALA A 257 26.85 -51.86 -81.30
C ALA A 257 26.51 -51.65 -82.80
N VAL A 258 25.82 -50.56 -83.14
CA VAL A 258 25.54 -50.15 -84.52
C VAL A 258 26.80 -49.66 -85.22
N GLU A 259 27.66 -48.87 -84.59
CA GLU A 259 28.96 -48.46 -85.16
C GLU A 259 29.87 -49.67 -85.38
N ARG A 260 29.91 -50.63 -84.44
CA ARG A 260 30.64 -51.90 -84.56
C ARG A 260 30.07 -52.81 -85.67
N SER A 261 28.78 -52.76 -85.98
CA SER A 261 28.19 -53.55 -87.08
C SER A 261 28.34 -52.84 -88.44
N LEU A 262 28.15 -51.52 -88.49
CA LEU A 262 28.36 -50.69 -89.67
C LEU A 262 29.80 -50.76 -90.17
N ASN A 263 30.79 -50.73 -89.27
CA ASN A 263 32.20 -50.89 -89.64
C ASN A 263 32.51 -52.28 -90.24
N LYS A 264 31.85 -53.35 -89.78
CA LYS A 264 31.94 -54.69 -90.41
C LYS A 264 31.32 -54.71 -91.82
N ILE A 265 30.18 -54.04 -92.01
CA ILE A 265 29.52 -53.94 -93.33
C ILE A 265 30.39 -53.11 -94.30
N LYS A 266 30.96 -51.99 -93.84
CA LYS A 266 31.85 -51.13 -94.63
C LYS A 266 33.07 -51.90 -95.14
N GLY A 267 33.78 -52.61 -94.26
CA GLY A 267 34.96 -53.41 -94.63
C GLY A 267 34.69 -54.56 -95.62
N ASN A 268 33.44 -55.05 -95.69
CA ASN A 268 33.05 -56.11 -96.63
C ASN A 268 32.53 -55.56 -97.99
N ASN A 269 32.51 -54.23 -98.18
CA ASN A 269 31.92 -53.61 -99.37
C ASN A 269 32.96 -53.17 -100.42
N GLU A 270 34.22 -52.97 -100.04
CA GLU A 270 35.34 -52.67 -100.96
C GLU A 270 35.42 -53.68 -102.11
N GLN A 271 35.37 -54.97 -101.78
CA GLN A 271 35.47 -56.08 -102.74
C GLN A 271 34.25 -56.17 -103.68
N LYS A 272 33.06 -55.77 -103.23
CA LYS A 272 31.84 -55.76 -104.07
C LYS A 272 31.73 -54.50 -104.93
N ARG A 273 32.23 -53.36 -104.47
CA ARG A 273 32.28 -52.10 -105.25
C ARG A 273 33.06 -52.26 -106.55
N VAL A 274 34.26 -52.86 -106.49
CA VAL A 274 35.12 -53.07 -107.67
C VAL A 274 34.41 -53.93 -108.73
N ALA A 275 33.71 -54.99 -108.31
CA ALA A 275 32.98 -55.88 -109.22
C ALA A 275 31.80 -55.19 -109.91
N LEU A 276 31.01 -54.37 -109.19
CA LEU A 276 29.90 -53.62 -109.81
C LEU A 276 30.39 -52.51 -110.75
N LEU A 277 31.48 -51.82 -110.40
CA LEU A 277 32.07 -50.77 -111.26
C LEU A 277 32.50 -51.31 -112.62
N GLN A 278 33.18 -52.47 -112.67
CA GLN A 278 33.59 -53.09 -113.94
C GLN A 278 32.41 -53.51 -114.84
N PHE A 279 31.26 -53.89 -114.25
CA PHE A 279 30.05 -54.19 -115.01
C PHE A 279 29.37 -52.93 -115.56
N ALA A 280 29.28 -51.86 -114.75
CA ALA A 280 28.70 -50.59 -115.19
C ALA A 280 29.51 -49.95 -116.33
N GLU A 281 30.83 -49.91 -116.20
CA GLU A 281 31.74 -49.19 -117.13
C GLU A 281 31.74 -49.78 -118.54
N ARG A 282 31.57 -51.10 -118.70
CA ARG A 282 31.42 -51.74 -120.03
C ARG A 282 30.01 -51.72 -120.60
N GLY A 283 28.97 -51.55 -119.78
CA GLY A 283 27.59 -51.50 -120.25
C GLY A 283 27.18 -50.13 -120.80
N LEU A 284 27.60 -49.05 -120.12
CA LEU A 284 26.98 -47.73 -120.29
C LEU A 284 27.37 -46.97 -121.58
N GLN A 285 28.43 -47.38 -122.28
CA GLN A 285 28.90 -46.70 -123.49
C GLN A 285 28.15 -47.08 -124.79
N ARG A 286 27.23 -48.06 -124.76
CA ARG A 286 26.60 -48.60 -125.99
C ARG A 286 25.11 -48.29 -126.19
N VAL A 287 24.45 -47.61 -125.25
CA VAL A 287 23.03 -47.23 -125.34
C VAL A 287 22.82 -45.79 -124.88
N GLY A 288 22.69 -44.87 -125.84
CA GLY A 288 22.54 -43.44 -125.58
C GLY A 288 21.11 -43.03 -125.25
N PHE A 289 20.81 -42.88 -123.96
CA PHE A 289 19.75 -42.03 -123.40
C PHE A 289 20.30 -41.46 -122.07
N GLY A 290 20.20 -40.17 -121.73
CA GLY A 290 19.51 -39.08 -122.40
C GLY A 290 18.19 -38.75 -121.71
N PHE A 291 18.25 -38.09 -120.55
CA PHE A 291 17.08 -37.51 -119.89
C PHE A 291 17.41 -36.18 -119.20
N MET A 292 16.55 -35.19 -119.42
CA MET A 292 16.53 -33.90 -118.74
C MET A 292 15.37 -33.90 -117.74
N MET A 293 15.59 -33.43 -116.51
CA MET A 293 14.53 -32.76 -115.74
C MET A 293 15.11 -31.91 -114.62
N GLY A 294 14.56 -30.71 -114.45
CA GLY A 294 14.89 -29.80 -113.37
C GLY A 294 13.92 -28.62 -113.34
N SER A 295 13.07 -28.57 -112.31
CA SER A 295 12.19 -27.45 -111.96
C SER A 295 11.56 -27.73 -110.60
N GLY A 296 11.23 -26.68 -109.82
CA GLY A 296 10.38 -26.82 -108.64
C GLY A 296 10.70 -25.91 -107.45
N SER A 297 10.09 -24.72 -107.43
CA SER A 297 9.34 -24.21 -106.27
C SER A 297 8.46 -23.02 -106.71
N ASN A 298 7.44 -22.66 -105.93
CA ASN A 298 6.38 -21.73 -106.34
C ASN A 298 6.08 -20.62 -105.31
N GLU A 299 5.34 -19.61 -105.78
CA GLU A 299 4.47 -18.64 -105.09
C GLU A 299 3.69 -19.17 -103.85
N GLN A 300 3.03 -18.41 -102.94
CA GLN A 300 2.62 -16.97 -102.78
C GLN A 300 2.19 -16.76 -101.27
N SER A 301 1.74 -15.62 -100.68
CA SER A 301 1.55 -14.19 -101.05
C SER A 301 1.34 -13.29 -99.80
N MET A 302 1.62 -11.98 -99.92
CA MET A 302 0.87 -10.78 -99.44
C MET A 302 0.47 -10.56 -97.94
N GLU A 303 0.32 -9.28 -97.56
CA GLU A 303 0.09 -8.74 -96.20
C GLU A 303 -1.37 -8.34 -95.89
N SER A 304 -1.68 -7.98 -94.62
CA SER A 304 -2.74 -7.05 -94.10
C SER A 304 -3.55 -7.62 -92.89
N SER A 305 -4.06 -6.88 -91.88
CA SER A 305 -3.78 -5.55 -91.27
C SER A 305 -4.59 -5.35 -89.96
N GLY A 306 -4.11 -4.52 -89.03
CA GLY A 306 -4.92 -3.77 -88.04
C GLY A 306 -5.26 -4.44 -86.70
N ALA A 307 -5.71 -3.71 -85.65
CA ALA A 307 -5.79 -2.25 -85.45
C ALA A 307 -5.97 -1.90 -83.94
N GLY A 308 -5.65 -0.65 -83.54
CA GLY A 308 -5.78 -0.13 -82.15
C GLY A 308 -4.42 0.40 -81.61
N SER A 309 -4.15 1.71 -81.41
CA SER A 309 -4.96 2.88 -81.00
C SER A 309 -5.36 2.82 -79.52
N ASN A 310 -5.05 3.80 -78.63
CA ASN A 310 -4.44 5.13 -78.88
C ASN A 310 -3.86 5.79 -77.59
N THR A 311 -3.13 6.92 -77.75
CA THR A 311 -2.99 8.08 -76.82
C THR A 311 -2.31 7.89 -75.43
N THR A 312 -1.54 8.83 -74.83
CA THR A 312 -1.00 10.17 -75.25
C THR A 312 0.14 10.66 -74.32
N ASN A 313 0.86 11.70 -74.79
CA ASN A 313 1.77 12.63 -74.07
C ASN A 313 3.18 12.08 -73.72
N ALA A 314 4.34 12.62 -74.16
CA ALA A 314 4.85 14.01 -74.36
C ALA A 314 5.60 14.56 -73.12
N SER A 315 6.78 15.19 -73.21
CA SER A 315 7.61 15.54 -74.40
C SER A 315 9.10 15.76 -74.10
N ALA A 316 9.95 15.23 -75.00
CA ALA A 316 11.24 15.71 -75.52
C ALA A 316 12.18 16.66 -74.73
N ALA A 317 13.47 16.30 -74.70
CA ALA A 317 14.59 17.15 -75.17
C ALA A 317 15.87 16.31 -75.46
N ALA A 318 16.87 16.92 -76.11
CA ALA A 318 18.24 16.43 -76.35
C ALA A 318 18.45 15.21 -77.29
N SER A 319 18.61 15.52 -78.58
CA SER A 319 19.29 14.70 -79.59
C SER A 319 20.83 14.65 -79.33
N THR A 320 21.69 13.85 -80.00
CA THR A 320 21.68 13.40 -81.42
C THR A 320 22.70 12.27 -81.66
N LYS A 321 22.51 11.52 -82.78
CA LYS A 321 23.49 10.67 -83.50
C LYS A 321 23.89 9.29 -82.91
N SER A 322 23.17 8.29 -83.43
CA SER A 322 23.67 7.00 -83.93
C SER A 322 25.10 7.03 -84.48
N ASP A 323 25.91 6.01 -84.15
CA ASP A 323 26.19 4.92 -85.12
C ASP A 323 26.39 3.56 -84.41
N GLY A 324 26.40 2.47 -85.17
CA GLY A 324 26.62 1.10 -84.68
C GLY A 324 27.98 0.50 -85.06
N SER A 325 28.17 -0.81 -84.82
CA SER A 325 29.41 -1.58 -85.03
C SER A 325 30.56 -1.14 -84.09
N GLU A 326 31.17 -1.97 -83.24
CA GLU A 326 31.61 -3.36 -83.39
C GLU A 326 31.86 -3.99 -82.01
N CYS A 327 32.11 -5.31 -81.94
CA CYS A 327 32.38 -6.01 -80.68
C CYS A 327 33.88 -6.14 -80.39
N GLU A 328 34.43 -5.27 -79.53
CA GLU A 328 35.61 -5.63 -78.73
C GLU A 328 35.16 -6.10 -77.34
N GLU A 329 35.26 -7.42 -77.14
CA GLU A 329 34.80 -8.11 -75.94
C GLU A 329 35.83 -7.98 -74.80
N GLU A 330 35.93 -6.79 -74.18
CA GLU A 330 36.56 -6.71 -72.86
C GLU A 330 35.71 -7.50 -71.86
N VAL A 331 36.12 -8.74 -71.60
CA VAL A 331 35.45 -9.66 -70.67
C VAL A 331 35.62 -9.17 -69.23
N VAL A 332 34.79 -8.19 -68.85
CA VAL A 332 34.48 -7.87 -67.45
C VAL A 332 33.73 -9.05 -66.85
N SER A 333 34.51 -10.11 -66.58
CA SER A 333 34.04 -11.43 -66.17
C SER A 333 33.03 -11.31 -65.04
N LEU A 334 32.00 -12.16 -65.03
CA LEU A 334 30.99 -12.19 -63.96
C LEU A 334 31.62 -12.20 -62.56
N ALA A 335 32.79 -12.86 -62.41
CA ALA A 335 33.61 -12.83 -61.21
C ALA A 335 34.09 -11.42 -60.79
N SER A 336 34.52 -10.55 -61.71
CA SER A 336 34.92 -9.17 -61.42
C SER A 336 33.72 -8.31 -60.98
N THR A 337 32.57 -8.50 -61.63
CA THR A 337 31.31 -7.82 -61.25
C THR A 337 30.84 -8.28 -59.87
N MET A 338 30.86 -9.59 -59.60
CA MET A 338 30.57 -10.16 -58.29
C MET A 338 31.57 -9.72 -57.21
N GLU A 339 32.87 -9.65 -57.51
CA GLU A 339 33.90 -9.17 -56.58
C GLU A 339 33.68 -7.70 -56.22
N ARG A 340 33.32 -6.86 -57.20
CA ARG A 340 32.97 -5.45 -57.01
C ARG A 340 31.75 -5.29 -56.10
N ILE A 341 30.68 -6.06 -56.35
CA ILE A 341 29.47 -6.09 -55.51
C ILE A 341 29.82 -6.56 -54.09
N MET A 342 30.57 -7.65 -53.94
CA MET A 342 31.00 -8.15 -52.63
C MET A 342 31.96 -7.20 -51.89
N LYS A 343 32.76 -6.39 -52.57
CA LYS A 343 33.58 -5.34 -51.94
C LYS A 343 32.71 -4.18 -51.46
N ASN A 344 31.76 -3.72 -52.27
CA ASN A 344 30.83 -2.67 -51.87
C ASN A 344 29.98 -3.09 -50.66
N LEU A 345 29.37 -4.27 -50.68
CA LEU A 345 28.55 -4.79 -49.56
C LEU A 345 29.35 -4.91 -48.24
N ARG A 346 30.64 -5.25 -48.30
CA ARG A 346 31.51 -5.28 -47.11
C ARG A 346 31.83 -3.89 -46.57
N LEU A 347 32.04 -2.90 -47.45
CA LEU A 347 32.25 -1.51 -47.05
C LEU A 347 30.96 -0.92 -46.45
N GLU A 348 29.81 -1.16 -47.08
CA GLU A 348 28.49 -0.73 -46.63
C GLU A 348 28.14 -1.34 -45.26
N ASN A 349 28.30 -2.65 -45.06
CA ASN A 349 28.09 -3.28 -43.75
C ASN A 349 29.03 -2.70 -42.68
N SER A 350 30.24 -2.29 -43.06
CA SER A 350 31.20 -1.64 -42.15
C SER A 350 30.85 -0.17 -41.85
N GLN A 351 30.21 0.55 -42.77
CA GLN A 351 29.65 1.88 -42.52
C GLN A 351 28.39 1.81 -41.67
N LEU A 352 27.48 0.87 -41.95
CA LEU A 352 26.26 0.66 -41.16
C LEU A 352 26.58 0.24 -39.72
N ARG A 353 27.57 -0.63 -39.50
CA ARG A 353 28.05 -0.97 -38.14
C ARG A 353 28.62 0.25 -37.41
N ARG A 354 29.41 1.09 -38.09
CA ARG A 354 29.96 2.31 -37.46
C ARG A 354 28.85 3.33 -37.14
N SER A 355 27.93 3.56 -38.06
CA SER A 355 26.77 4.44 -37.87
C SER A 355 25.85 3.94 -36.74
N LEU A 356 25.69 2.62 -36.60
CA LEU A 356 24.97 2.01 -35.48
C LEU A 356 25.68 2.21 -34.13
N GLU A 357 27.01 2.19 -34.10
CA GLU A 357 27.80 2.46 -32.89
C GLU A 357 27.80 3.96 -32.54
N GLU A 358 27.98 4.84 -33.53
CA GLU A 358 27.87 6.29 -33.42
C GLU A 358 26.45 6.74 -32.99
N SER A 359 25.41 5.96 -33.31
CA SER A 359 24.02 6.15 -32.87
C SER A 359 23.71 5.53 -31.49
N ARG A 360 24.70 4.99 -30.79
CA ARG A 360 24.56 4.40 -29.44
C ARG A 360 25.43 5.09 -28.38
N CYS A 361 26.19 6.11 -28.80
CA CYS A 361 26.86 7.10 -27.96
C CYS A 361 25.95 8.33 -27.73
#